data_AF-A0A2V5J1L4-F1
#
_entry.id   AF-A0A2V5J1L4-F1
#
_cell.length_a   1.000
_cell.length_b   1.000
_cell.length_c   1.000
_cell.angle_alpha   90.00
_cell.angle_beta   90.00
_cell.angle_gamma   90.00
#
_symmetry.space_group_name_H-M   'P 1'
#
loop_
_entity.id
_entity.type
_entity.pdbx_description
1 polymer ?
#
loop_
_entity_poly.entity_id
_entity_poly.type
_entity_poly.pdbx_seq_one_letter_code
_entity_poly.pdbx_strand_id
1 'polypeptide(L)' 'MSSSFESTRAPEPVGAFPHAKRVGNLLFLSGVGPRVRGSKEIP' A
#
# COMPACT_ATOMS: atom_id res chain seq x y z
N MET A 1 3.93 19.45 -0.93
CA MET A 1 3.60 18.52 0.17
C MET A 1 3.37 17.13 -0.41
N SER A 2 3.83 16.10 0.29
CA SER A 2 3.64 14.69 -0.08
C SER A 2 2.93 13.98 1.06
N SER A 3 1.96 13.12 0.75
CA SER A 3 1.19 12.37 1.75
C SER A 3 1.19 10.89 1.41
N SER A 4 1.45 10.05 2.41
CA SER A 4 1.42 8.58 2.29
C SER A 4 0.09 8.05 2.83
N PHE A 5 -0.41 6.97 2.24
CA PHE A 5 -1.69 6.36 2.61
C PHE A 5 -1.55 4.88 2.86
N GLU A 6 -2.23 4.40 3.88
CA GLU A 6 -2.39 2.99 4.18
C GLU A 6 -3.86 2.60 4.11
N SER A 7 -4.24 1.79 3.12
CA SER A 7 -5.57 1.19 3.04
C SER A 7 -5.77 0.18 4.16
N THR A 8 -6.96 0.17 4.79
CA THR A 8 -7.40 -0.88 5.72
C THR A 8 -7.95 -2.13 5.02
N ARG A 9 -8.08 -2.10 3.69
CA ARG A 9 -8.63 -3.19 2.87
C ARG A 9 -7.57 -3.98 2.10
N ALA A 10 -6.41 -3.39 1.84
CA ALA A 10 -5.29 -4.08 1.19
C ALA A 10 -4.49 -4.90 2.22
N PRO A 11 -3.69 -5.90 1.82
CA PRO A 11 -2.72 -6.53 2.70
C PRO A 11 -1.77 -5.51 3.33
N GLU A 12 -1.14 -5.83 4.44
CA GLU A 12 -0.21 -4.89 5.10
C GLU A 12 0.93 -4.48 4.15
N PRO A 13 1.36 -3.20 4.21
CA PRO A 13 2.50 -2.74 3.45
C PRO A 13 3.77 -3.45 3.93
N VAL A 14 4.71 -3.67 3.02
CA VAL A 14 5.96 -4.36 3.33
C VAL A 14 7.10 -3.34 3.28
N GLY A 15 7.80 -3.19 4.41
CA GLY A 15 8.90 -2.23 4.54
C GLY A 15 8.45 -0.78 4.42
N ALA A 16 9.28 0.06 3.80
CA ALA A 16 9.05 1.51 3.68
C ALA A 16 8.12 1.91 2.52
N PHE A 17 7.33 0.97 1.98
CA PHE A 17 6.49 1.19 0.80
C PHE A 17 5.01 1.28 1.21
N PRO A 18 4.45 2.50 1.34
CA PRO A 18 3.02 2.67 1.64
C PRO A 18 2.15 2.21 0.46
N HIS A 19 0.86 2.05 0.69
CA HIS A 19 -0.07 1.65 -0.37
C HIS A 19 -0.20 2.68 -1.49
N ALA A 20 -0.19 3.97 -1.12
CA ALA A 20 -0.22 5.05 -2.07
C ALA A 20 0.56 6.27 -1.58
N LYS A 21 1.02 7.09 -2.52
CA LYS A 21 1.65 8.38 -2.25
C LYS A 21 1.03 9.44 -3.15
N ARG A 22 0.55 10.54 -2.56
CA ARG A 22 0.03 11.70 -3.30
C ARG A 22 1.09 12.79 -3.38
N VAL A 23 1.31 13.29 -4.59
CA VAL A 23 2.19 14.44 -4.87
C VAL A 23 1.43 15.41 -5.75
N GLY A 24 1.04 16.56 -5.17
CA GLY A 24 0.13 17.50 -5.81
C GLY A 24 -1.21 16.83 -6.18
N ASN A 25 -1.50 16.78 -7.48
CA ASN A 25 -2.75 16.22 -8.02
C ASN A 25 -2.61 14.76 -8.49
N LEU A 26 -1.41 14.18 -8.39
CA LEU A 26 -1.16 12.80 -8.80
C LEU A 26 -1.16 11.85 -7.59
N LEU A 27 -1.75 10.68 -7.77
CA LEU A 27 -1.75 9.59 -6.81
C LEU A 27 -0.99 8.40 -7.40
N PHE A 28 0.12 8.03 -6.77
CA PHE A 28 0.91 6.87 -7.12
C PHE A 28 0.48 5.69 -6.27
N LEU A 29 0.18 4.55 -6.90
CA LEU A 29 -0.22 3.32 -6.23
C LEU A 29 0.94 2.32 -6.26
N SER A 30 1.21 1.70 -5.11
CA SER A 30 2.16 0.58 -5.03
C SER A 30 1.56 -0.68 -5.63
N GLY A 31 2.40 -1.59 -6.10
CA GLY A 31 1.96 -2.92 -6.51
C GLY A 31 1.43 -3.71 -5.30
N VAL A 32 0.20 -4.22 -5.42
CA VAL A 32 -0.44 -5.05 -4.38
C VAL A 32 -0.64 -6.45 -4.94
N GLY A 33 0.13 -7.41 -4.44
CA GLY A 33 -0.02 -8.83 -4.79
C GLY A 33 -1.22 -9.50 -4.10
N PRO A 34 -1.51 -10.77 -4.42
CA PRO A 34 -2.70 -11.51 -3.96
C PRO A 34 -2.62 -11.98 -2.49
N ARG A 35 -1.83 -11.31 -1.65
CA ARG A 35 -1.77 -11.60 -0.21
C ARG A 35 -3.13 -11.29 0.43
N VAL A 36 -3.37 -11.87 1.59
CA VAL A 36 -4.57 -11.59 2.40
C VAL A 36 -4.16 -10.79 3.63
N ARG A 37 -4.92 -9.74 3.96
CA ARG A 37 -4.70 -8.93 5.16
C ARG A 37 -4.74 -9.80 6.42
N GLY A 38 -3.79 -9.60 7.33
CA GLY A 38 -3.67 -10.37 8.57
C GLY A 38 -3.20 -11.82 8.38
N SER A 39 -3.01 -12.27 7.13
CA SER A 39 -2.41 -13.57 6.84
C SER A 39 -0.91 -13.42 6.62
N LYS A 40 -0.15 -14.42 7.08
CA LYS A 40 1.28 -14.56 6.78
C LYS A 40 1.54 -15.47 5.58
N GLU A 41 0.49 -16.00 4.96
CA GLU A 41 0.62 -16.85 3.79
C GLU A 41 1.10 -16.04 2.58
N ILE A 42 2.10 -16.59 1.87
CA ILE A 42 2.63 -16.06 0.63
C ILE A 42 2.20 -17.04 -0.47
N PRO A 43 1.44 -16.58 -1.49
CA PRO A 43 1.01 -17.41 -2.62
C PRO A 43 2.15 -17.93 -3.48
#